data_AF-A0A7C5YPM8-F1
#
_entry.id   AF-A0A7C5YPM8-F1
#
_cell.length_a   1.000
_cell.length_b   1.000
_cell.length_c   1.000
_cell.angle_alpha   90.00
_cell.angle_beta   90.00
_cell.angle_gamma   90.00
#
_symmetry.space_group_name_H-M   'P 1'
#
loop_
_entity.id
_entity.type
_entity.pdbx_description
1 polymer ?
#
loop_
_entity_poly.entity_id
_entity_poly.type
_entity_poly.pdbx_seq_one_letter_code
_entity_poly.pdbx_strand_id
1 'polypeptide(L)'
;MPGRFALFAGLLILFLGACGSGEANPLAGPPLHTRPEGVGRVRCGPLWEEGEEITLRGLYRTSGESAYLDIQHFFPDGSSCWARVFLLNRGMEPGAIPWNAPLYVEVGGRLSSGRWSSPGLWDLQVERRSLLPLDHRAVQEDCQAAVADRLPDLEALDWAALALPSYVTGTAGFHPDAEGLRHLEFHFLGSDDGRPLLLLEGQGPALPPVRPLVERRVAVECVYDLAQGKVQELVATIRGEVHE
;
A
#
# COMPACT_ATOMS: atom_id res chain seq x y z
N MET A 1 -12.33 -56.66 11.77
CA MET A 1 -13.68 -56.30 11.23
C MET A 1 -14.67 -56.45 12.37
N PRO A 2 -15.62 -55.54 12.66
CA PRO A 2 -15.98 -54.23 12.07
C PRO A 2 -15.76 -53.05 13.06
N GLY A 3 -16.06 -51.81 12.67
CA GLY A 3 -16.13 -50.66 13.60
C GLY A 3 -15.83 -49.30 12.98
N ARG A 4 -16.77 -48.77 12.18
CA ARG A 4 -16.80 -47.36 11.75
C ARG A 4 -17.22 -46.49 12.92
N PHE A 5 -16.54 -45.36 13.18
CA PHE A 5 -17.16 -44.11 13.62
C PHE A 5 -16.27 -42.93 13.22
N ALA A 6 -16.77 -42.15 12.26
CA ALA A 6 -16.30 -40.81 11.96
C ALA A 6 -17.03 -39.84 12.90
N LEU A 7 -16.31 -38.86 13.45
CA LEU A 7 -16.87 -37.71 14.14
C LEU A 7 -16.40 -36.46 13.40
N PHE A 8 -17.25 -36.01 12.46
CA PHE A 8 -17.21 -34.67 11.90
C PHE A 8 -17.90 -33.74 12.89
N ALA A 9 -17.17 -32.79 13.47
CA ALA A 9 -17.77 -31.63 14.12
C ALA A 9 -17.96 -30.56 13.04
N GLY A 10 -19.19 -30.47 12.53
CA GLY A 10 -19.61 -29.40 11.62
C GLY A 10 -19.74 -28.08 12.39
N LEU A 11 -18.95 -27.09 11.99
CA LEU A 11 -19.12 -25.71 12.41
C LEU A 11 -20.30 -25.13 11.61
N LEU A 12 -21.41 -24.89 12.30
CA LEU A 12 -22.62 -24.26 11.76
C LEU A 12 -22.36 -22.75 11.64
N ILE A 13 -22.08 -22.28 10.41
CA ILE A 13 -22.04 -20.84 10.10
C ILE A 13 -23.48 -20.39 9.85
N LEU A 14 -24.04 -19.62 10.78
CA LEU A 14 -25.30 -18.90 10.59
C LEU A 14 -25.03 -17.61 9.80
N PHE A 15 -25.32 -17.64 8.49
CA PHE A 15 -25.55 -16.43 7.71
C PHE A 15 -26.94 -15.89 8.05
N LEU A 16 -27.01 -14.85 8.86
CA LEU A 16 -28.17 -13.95 8.88
C LEU A 16 -27.87 -12.79 7.94
N GLY A 17 -28.46 -12.87 6.75
CA GLY A 17 -28.54 -11.76 5.83
C GLY A 17 -29.41 -10.66 6.42
N ALA A 18 -28.83 -9.47 6.53
CA ALA A 18 -29.58 -8.22 6.55
C ALA A 18 -29.35 -7.56 5.18
N CYS A 19 -30.34 -7.67 4.29
CA CYS A 19 -30.51 -6.74 3.19
C CYS A 19 -30.88 -5.39 3.78
N GLY A 20 -29.88 -4.58 4.09
CA GLY A 20 -30.04 -3.15 4.29
C GLY A 20 -29.30 -2.45 3.15
N SER A 21 -30.05 -1.86 2.22
CA SER A 21 -29.54 -0.81 1.36
C SER A 21 -29.19 0.39 2.25
N GLY A 22 -28.01 0.33 2.87
CA GLY A 22 -27.47 1.42 3.66
C GLY A 22 -27.07 2.54 2.71
N GLU A 23 -27.92 3.56 2.62
CA GLU A 23 -27.45 4.89 2.26
C GLU A 23 -26.31 5.21 3.23
N ALA A 24 -25.08 5.29 2.69
CA ALA A 24 -23.90 5.62 3.45
C ALA A 24 -24.15 6.92 4.20
N ASN A 25 -24.14 6.87 5.54
CA ASN A 25 -24.26 8.04 6.38
C ASN A 25 -23.13 9.02 5.99
N PRO A 26 -23.43 10.18 5.38
CA PRO A 26 -22.42 11.08 4.81
C PRO A 26 -21.57 11.80 5.88
N LEU A 27 -21.78 11.47 7.16
CA LEU A 27 -21.08 12.04 8.31
C LEU A 27 -20.03 11.09 8.91
N ALA A 28 -19.91 9.86 8.43
CA ALA A 28 -18.83 8.98 8.84
C ALA A 28 -17.61 9.25 7.95
N GLY A 29 -16.45 9.57 8.56
CA GLY A 29 -15.16 9.63 7.85
C GLY A 29 -14.86 8.32 7.12
N PRO A 30 -13.81 8.27 6.28
CA PRO A 30 -13.52 7.09 5.47
C PRO A 30 -13.44 5.83 6.35
N PRO A 31 -13.89 4.67 5.86
CA PRO A 31 -13.81 3.43 6.59
C PRO A 31 -12.37 3.16 7.03
N LEU A 32 -12.23 2.73 8.29
CA LEU A 32 -10.97 2.28 8.86
C LEU A 32 -10.96 0.75 8.88
N HIS A 33 -9.97 0.17 8.22
CA HIS A 33 -9.68 -1.26 8.22
C HIS A 33 -8.40 -1.53 9.00
N THR A 34 -8.21 -2.78 9.40
CA THR A 34 -6.97 -3.24 10.02
C THR A 34 -6.34 -4.35 9.20
N ARG A 35 -5.02 -4.41 9.22
CA ARG A 35 -4.25 -5.46 8.55
C ARG A 35 -3.13 -5.97 9.47
N PRO A 36 -2.94 -7.29 9.61
CA PRO A 36 -1.82 -7.81 10.38
C PRO A 36 -0.47 -7.37 9.80
N GLU A 37 0.51 -7.20 10.68
CA GLU A 37 1.91 -6.92 10.37
C GLU A 37 2.47 -7.99 9.43
N GLY A 38 3.30 -7.56 8.48
CA GLY A 38 3.91 -8.48 7.52
C GLY A 38 2.94 -9.04 6.48
N VAL A 39 1.63 -8.84 6.62
CA VAL A 39 0.68 -8.94 5.51
C VAL A 39 0.88 -7.70 4.65
N GLY A 40 2.00 -7.73 3.93
CA GLY A 40 2.46 -6.67 3.05
C GLY A 40 2.02 -6.90 1.62
N ARG A 41 2.23 -5.86 0.81
CA ARG A 41 2.14 -5.94 -0.64
C ARG A 41 3.13 -7.00 -1.09
N VAL A 42 2.61 -8.07 -1.67
CA VAL A 42 3.47 -9.12 -2.20
C VAL A 42 4.11 -8.54 -3.46
N ARG A 43 5.44 -8.64 -3.56
CA ARG A 43 6.11 -8.38 -4.83
C ARG A 43 5.65 -9.44 -5.80
N CYS A 44 4.88 -9.05 -6.80
CA CYS A 44 4.46 -9.98 -7.84
C CYS A 44 5.33 -9.83 -9.07
N GLY A 45 5.61 -10.96 -9.71
CA GLY A 45 5.85 -10.95 -11.14
C GLY A 45 4.50 -10.68 -11.81
N PRO A 46 4.32 -9.56 -12.51
CA PRO A 46 3.08 -9.33 -13.25
C PRO A 46 2.93 -10.37 -14.38
N LEU A 47 1.69 -10.58 -14.83
CA LEU A 47 1.33 -11.50 -15.92
C LEU A 47 1.63 -10.92 -17.31
N TRP A 48 2.65 -10.07 -17.42
CA TRP A 48 3.00 -9.47 -18.69
C TRP A 48 3.90 -10.40 -19.51
N GLU A 49 3.79 -10.31 -20.82
CA GLU A 49 4.63 -11.08 -21.74
C GLU A 49 5.79 -10.24 -22.29
N GLU A 50 6.93 -10.87 -22.52
CA GLU A 50 8.05 -10.20 -23.16
C GLU A 50 7.69 -9.71 -24.56
N GLY A 51 8.03 -8.46 -24.87
CA GLY A 51 7.70 -7.81 -26.15
C GLY A 51 6.29 -7.23 -26.24
N GLU A 52 5.46 -7.41 -25.20
CA GLU A 52 4.12 -6.82 -25.12
C GLU A 52 4.21 -5.29 -25.13
N GLU A 53 3.35 -4.64 -25.93
CA GLU A 53 3.17 -3.20 -25.88
C GLU A 53 2.18 -2.86 -24.77
N ILE A 54 2.63 -2.08 -23.79
CA ILE A 54 1.83 -1.73 -22.62
C ILE A 54 1.81 -0.22 -22.41
N THR A 55 0.81 0.24 -21.65
CA THR A 55 0.76 1.59 -21.10
C THR A 55 0.47 1.48 -19.62
N LEU A 56 1.35 2.08 -18.81
CA LEU A 56 1.32 2.02 -17.37
C LEU A 56 1.16 3.41 -16.79
N ARG A 57 0.35 3.52 -15.74
CA ARG A 57 0.32 4.70 -14.87
C ARG A 57 1.02 4.37 -13.58
N GLY A 58 1.92 5.24 -13.17
CA GLY A 58 2.87 4.96 -12.10
C GLY A 58 3.35 6.21 -11.40
N LEU A 59 3.81 6.05 -10.17
CA LEU A 59 4.66 7.05 -9.53
C LEU A 59 6.09 6.88 -10.00
N TYR A 60 6.54 7.84 -10.80
CA TYR A 60 7.91 7.97 -11.27
C TYR A 60 8.84 8.39 -10.14
N ARG A 61 9.91 7.61 -9.96
CA ARG A 61 10.98 7.86 -8.99
C ARG A 61 12.35 7.67 -9.62
N THR A 62 13.32 8.37 -9.05
CA THR A 62 14.74 8.21 -9.35
C THR A 62 15.46 7.72 -8.09
N SER A 63 16.35 6.74 -8.25
CA SER A 63 17.25 6.29 -7.19
C SER A 63 18.63 6.08 -7.81
N GLY A 64 19.58 6.94 -7.44
CA GLY A 64 20.89 7.00 -8.11
C GLY A 64 20.73 7.29 -9.60
N GLU A 65 21.28 6.41 -10.44
CA GLU A 65 21.22 6.52 -11.91
C GLU A 65 19.98 5.82 -12.51
N SER A 66 19.15 5.18 -11.69
CA SER A 66 18.00 4.40 -12.14
C SER A 66 16.69 5.18 -12.01
N ALA A 67 15.86 5.10 -13.05
CA ALA A 67 14.48 5.59 -13.05
C ALA A 67 13.51 4.41 -13.08
N TYR A 68 12.43 4.49 -12.30
CA TYR A 68 11.45 3.42 -12.20
C TYR A 68 10.05 3.95 -11.89
N LEU A 69 9.04 3.12 -12.15
CA LEU A 69 7.67 3.28 -11.70
C LEU A 69 7.39 2.29 -10.56
N ASP A 70 6.81 2.78 -9.47
CA ASP A 70 6.19 1.92 -8.46
C ASP A 70 4.70 1.80 -8.76
N ILE A 71 4.25 0.58 -9.06
CA ILE A 71 2.88 0.25 -9.46
C ILE A 71 2.32 -0.77 -8.47
N GLN A 72 1.04 -0.65 -8.15
CA GLN A 72 0.34 -1.59 -7.31
C GLN A 72 -0.93 -2.08 -8.01
N HIS A 73 -1.06 -3.39 -8.19
CA HIS A 73 -2.31 -3.97 -8.68
C HIS A 73 -3.14 -4.43 -7.49
N PHE A 74 -4.42 -4.07 -7.50
CA PHE A 74 -5.38 -4.55 -6.52
C PHE A 74 -6.29 -5.58 -7.17
N PHE A 75 -6.48 -6.69 -6.50
CA PHE A 75 -7.32 -7.77 -6.95
C PHE A 75 -8.75 -7.61 -6.39
N PRO A 76 -9.77 -8.17 -7.07
CA PRO A 76 -11.17 -8.10 -6.60
C PRO A 76 -11.42 -8.72 -5.22
N ASP A 77 -10.53 -9.59 -4.75
CA ASP A 77 -10.59 -10.19 -3.41
C ASP A 77 -10.02 -9.28 -2.30
N GLY A 78 -9.63 -8.05 -2.65
CA GLY A 78 -9.03 -7.09 -1.72
C GLY A 78 -7.54 -7.29 -1.47
N SER A 79 -6.93 -8.33 -2.05
CA SER A 79 -5.47 -8.44 -2.04
C SER A 79 -4.84 -7.40 -2.96
N SER A 80 -3.58 -7.07 -2.70
CA SER A 80 -2.82 -6.20 -3.62
C SER A 80 -1.40 -6.69 -3.76
N CYS A 81 -0.85 -6.48 -4.95
CA CYS A 81 0.55 -6.75 -5.24
C CYS A 81 1.25 -5.50 -5.74
N TRP A 82 2.56 -5.49 -5.55
CA TRP A 82 3.41 -4.38 -5.95
C TRP A 82 4.44 -4.84 -6.98
N ALA A 83 4.67 -4.00 -7.99
CA ALA A 83 5.62 -4.20 -9.05
C ALA A 83 6.45 -2.93 -9.27
N ARG A 84 7.76 -3.10 -9.45
CA ARG A 84 8.67 -2.03 -9.87
C ARG A 84 9.07 -2.26 -11.32
N VAL A 85 8.83 -1.25 -12.15
CA VAL A 85 9.17 -1.27 -13.58
C VAL A 85 10.30 -0.29 -13.83
N PHE A 86 11.45 -0.80 -14.29
CA PHE A 86 12.59 0.03 -14.63
C PHE A 86 12.40 0.66 -16.00
N LEU A 87 12.72 1.94 -16.11
CA LEU A 87 12.52 2.71 -17.33
C LEU A 87 13.83 2.80 -18.10
N LEU A 88 13.92 2.08 -19.22
CA LEU A 88 15.08 2.14 -20.12
C LEU A 88 14.96 3.36 -21.04
N ASN A 89 15.30 4.53 -20.52
CA ASN A 89 15.40 5.74 -21.31
C ASN A 89 16.73 5.79 -22.05
N ARG A 90 16.73 5.62 -23.38
CA ARG A 90 17.84 6.15 -24.19
C ARG A 90 17.68 7.68 -24.27
N GLY A 91 18.36 8.41 -23.38
CA GLY A 91 18.61 9.85 -23.58
C GLY A 91 17.90 10.84 -22.66
N MET A 92 17.57 10.49 -21.41
CA MET A 92 17.33 11.55 -20.42
C MET A 92 18.65 11.98 -19.80
N GLU A 93 18.99 13.26 -19.94
CA GLU A 93 20.05 13.84 -19.12
C GLU A 93 19.62 13.84 -17.64
N PRO A 94 20.46 13.35 -16.73
CA PRO A 94 20.23 13.46 -15.29
C PRO A 94 20.32 14.95 -14.92
N GLY A 95 19.20 15.67 -14.91
CA GLY A 95 19.23 17.09 -14.55
C GLY A 95 17.91 17.86 -14.51
N ALA A 96 16.82 17.38 -15.10
CA ALA A 96 15.63 18.21 -15.32
C ALA A 96 14.43 17.97 -14.39
N ILE A 97 14.52 17.05 -13.43
CA ILE A 97 13.39 16.72 -12.55
C ILE A 97 13.76 16.99 -11.09
N PRO A 98 13.04 17.88 -10.38
CA PRO A 98 13.31 18.19 -8.97
C PRO A 98 13.15 16.93 -8.10
N TRP A 99 14.20 16.64 -7.34
CA TRP A 99 14.50 15.37 -6.69
C TRP A 99 13.69 15.04 -5.42
N ASN A 100 12.60 15.76 -5.15
CA ASN A 100 12.04 15.78 -3.80
C ASN A 100 10.63 15.16 -3.69
N ALA A 101 9.93 14.90 -4.80
CA ALA A 101 8.60 14.29 -4.79
C ALA A 101 8.37 13.37 -6.01
N PRO A 102 7.69 12.23 -5.82
CA PRO A 102 7.38 11.30 -6.93
C PRO A 102 6.40 11.94 -7.92
N LEU A 103 6.62 11.77 -9.23
CA LEU A 103 5.74 12.33 -10.25
C LEU A 103 4.71 11.29 -10.71
N TYR A 104 3.44 11.66 -10.85
CA TYR A 104 2.45 10.78 -11.46
C TYR A 104 2.55 10.86 -12.99
N VAL A 105 2.80 9.74 -13.64
CA VAL A 105 3.06 9.70 -15.09
C VAL A 105 2.29 8.57 -15.73
N GLU A 106 2.05 8.73 -17.03
CA GLU A 106 1.69 7.63 -17.92
C GLU A 106 2.89 7.37 -18.84
N VAL A 107 3.30 6.10 -18.94
CA VAL A 107 4.42 5.66 -19.76
C VAL A 107 3.96 4.50 -20.62
N GLY A 108 4.23 4.58 -21.93
CA GLY A 108 3.94 3.50 -22.85
C GLY A 108 5.18 3.06 -23.61
N GLY A 109 5.22 1.79 -23.97
CA GLY A 109 6.34 1.19 -24.67
C GLY A 109 6.28 -0.33 -24.65
N ARG A 110 7.42 -0.96 -24.93
CA ARG A 110 7.52 -2.43 -25.00
C ARG A 110 8.27 -2.99 -23.81
N LEU A 111 7.71 -4.04 -23.22
CA LEU A 111 8.39 -4.78 -22.16
C LEU A 111 9.55 -5.59 -22.72
N SER A 112 10.62 -5.64 -21.94
CA SER A 112 11.76 -6.51 -22.18
C SER A 112 12.17 -7.17 -20.87
N SER A 113 12.56 -8.44 -20.93
CA SER A 113 13.30 -9.07 -19.84
C SER A 113 14.79 -8.76 -20.05
N GLY A 114 15.17 -7.51 -19.77
CA GLY A 114 16.51 -7.03 -20.06
C GLY A 114 17.58 -7.67 -19.18
N ARG A 115 18.84 -7.54 -19.62
CA ARG A 115 20.05 -8.04 -18.93
C ARG A 115 20.27 -7.43 -17.53
N TRP A 116 19.51 -6.40 -17.17
CA TRP A 116 19.67 -5.56 -15.98
C TRP A 116 18.66 -5.87 -14.88
N SER A 117 17.57 -6.57 -15.18
CA SER A 117 16.56 -6.96 -14.21
C SER A 117 16.89 -8.30 -13.53
N SER A 118 16.88 -8.34 -12.19
CA SER A 118 16.81 -9.62 -11.47
C SER A 118 15.53 -10.38 -11.85
N PRO A 119 15.47 -11.72 -11.74
CA PRO A 119 14.24 -12.48 -11.96
C PRO A 119 13.06 -11.87 -11.18
N GLY A 120 11.96 -11.54 -11.87
CA GLY A 120 10.79 -10.88 -11.28
C GLY A 120 10.78 -9.34 -11.34
N LEU A 121 11.67 -8.74 -12.13
CA LEU A 121 11.67 -7.31 -12.48
C LEU A 121 11.50 -7.13 -13.98
N TRP A 122 10.82 -6.05 -14.38
CA TRP A 122 10.56 -5.74 -15.77
C TRP A 122 11.25 -4.44 -16.19
N ASP A 123 11.84 -4.48 -17.39
CA ASP A 123 12.39 -3.32 -18.04
C ASP A 123 11.40 -2.85 -19.13
N LEU A 124 10.94 -1.59 -19.05
CA LEU A 124 10.10 -0.98 -20.06
C LEU A 124 10.97 -0.11 -20.98
N GLN A 125 11.04 -0.49 -22.25
CA GLN A 125 11.60 0.36 -23.29
C GLN A 125 10.60 1.47 -23.59
N VAL A 126 10.87 2.66 -23.05
CA VAL A 126 9.95 3.80 -23.12
C VAL A 126 9.88 4.36 -24.54
N GLU A 127 8.68 4.44 -25.09
CA GLU A 127 8.41 5.02 -26.42
C GLU A 127 7.60 6.32 -26.30
N ARG A 128 6.73 6.41 -25.29
CA ARG A 128 5.88 7.58 -25.02
C ARG A 128 5.77 7.83 -23.53
N ARG A 129 5.62 9.09 -23.15
CA ARG A 129 5.45 9.53 -21.76
C ARG A 129 4.58 10.78 -21.69
N SER A 130 3.71 10.85 -20.69
CA SER A 130 3.01 12.07 -20.30
C SER A 130 3.10 12.27 -18.78
N LEU A 131 3.19 13.53 -18.37
CA LEU A 131 3.04 13.91 -16.97
C LEU A 131 1.55 14.06 -16.69
N LEU A 132 1.06 13.38 -15.66
CA LEU A 132 -0.32 13.48 -15.23
C LEU A 132 -0.43 14.51 -14.10
N PRO A 133 -1.56 15.24 -13.98
CA PRO A 133 -1.78 16.15 -12.87
C PRO A 133 -1.77 15.41 -11.53
N LEU A 134 -1.02 15.94 -10.57
CA LEU A 134 -1.03 15.49 -9.18
C LEU A 134 -0.72 16.69 -8.28
N ASP A 135 -1.63 17.02 -7.38
CA ASP A 135 -1.39 17.98 -6.31
C ASP A 135 -0.97 17.22 -5.04
N HIS A 136 0.35 17.08 -4.84
CA HIS A 136 0.88 16.31 -3.72
C HIS A 136 0.42 16.83 -2.37
N ARG A 137 0.33 18.16 -2.24
CA ARG A 137 -0.02 18.81 -0.99
C ARG A 137 -1.48 18.55 -0.63
N ALA A 138 -2.38 18.74 -1.59
CA ALA A 138 -3.80 18.46 -1.38
C ALA A 138 -4.03 17.01 -0.96
N VAL A 139 -3.38 16.05 -1.63
CA VAL A 139 -3.50 14.62 -1.30
C VAL A 139 -3.00 14.32 0.12
N GLN A 140 -1.87 14.89 0.53
CA GLN A 140 -1.35 14.72 1.89
C GLN A 140 -2.26 15.36 2.95
N GLU A 141 -2.78 16.57 2.69
CA GLU A 141 -3.72 17.27 3.57
C GLU A 141 -5.02 16.47 3.73
N ASP A 142 -5.56 15.89 2.66
CA ASP A 142 -6.75 15.04 2.70
C ASP A 142 -6.52 13.75 3.50
N CYS A 143 -5.37 13.08 3.32
CA CYS A 143 -5.01 11.90 4.13
C CYS A 143 -4.85 12.26 5.62
N GLN A 144 -4.25 13.42 5.90
CA GLN A 144 -4.08 13.92 7.26
C GLN A 144 -5.44 14.22 7.93
N ALA A 145 -6.37 14.83 7.19
CA ALA A 145 -7.74 15.09 7.65
C ALA A 145 -8.51 13.78 7.90
N ALA A 146 -8.41 12.82 6.98
CA ALA A 146 -9.02 11.50 7.13
C ALA A 146 -8.55 10.77 8.40
N VAL A 147 -7.25 10.81 8.70
CA VAL A 147 -6.71 10.24 9.94
C VAL A 147 -7.24 10.97 11.17
N ALA A 148 -7.31 12.31 11.13
CA ALA A 148 -7.85 13.09 12.24
C ALA A 148 -9.32 12.73 12.53
N ASP A 149 -10.13 12.49 11.50
CA ASP A 149 -11.54 12.07 11.63
C ASP A 149 -11.69 10.67 12.24
N ARG A 150 -10.72 9.79 12.00
CA ARG A 150 -10.71 8.40 12.52
C ARG A 150 -9.83 8.22 13.76
N LEU A 151 -9.31 9.30 14.32
CA LEU A 151 -8.37 9.23 15.45
C LEU A 151 -8.92 8.45 16.66
N PRO A 152 -10.18 8.65 17.12
CA PRO A 152 -10.71 7.88 18.25
C PRO A 152 -10.75 6.38 17.98
N ASP A 153 -10.99 5.97 16.74
CA ASP A 153 -11.00 4.56 16.36
C ASP A 153 -9.59 3.99 16.31
N LEU A 154 -8.60 4.76 15.83
CA LEU A 154 -7.18 4.39 15.80
C LEU A 154 -6.60 4.21 17.23
N GLU A 155 -6.98 5.08 18.15
CA GLU A 155 -6.59 5.00 19.57
C GLU A 155 -7.17 3.75 20.26
N ALA A 156 -8.37 3.35 19.86
CA ALA A 156 -9.08 2.19 20.41
C ALA A 156 -8.63 0.84 19.82
N LEU A 157 -7.73 0.83 18.83
CA LEU A 157 -7.25 -0.41 18.22
C LEU A 157 -6.42 -1.27 19.18
N ASP A 158 -6.65 -2.59 19.11
CA ASP A 158 -5.73 -3.58 19.69
C ASP A 158 -4.52 -3.77 18.76
N TRP A 159 -3.50 -2.93 18.96
CA TRP A 159 -2.26 -2.99 18.18
C TRP A 159 -1.49 -4.30 18.37
N ALA A 160 -1.67 -5.00 19.50
CA ALA A 160 -1.04 -6.30 19.71
C ALA A 160 -1.66 -7.38 18.81
N ALA A 161 -2.96 -7.30 18.54
CA ALA A 161 -3.64 -8.18 17.58
C ALA A 161 -3.17 -7.97 16.13
N LEU A 162 -2.59 -6.80 15.82
CA LEU A 162 -2.00 -6.51 14.52
C LEU A 162 -0.56 -6.98 14.41
N ALA A 163 0.12 -7.31 15.51
CA ALA A 163 1.52 -7.73 15.46
C ALA A 163 1.68 -9.14 14.84
N LEU A 164 2.84 -9.42 14.26
CA LEU A 164 3.21 -10.80 13.92
C LEU A 164 3.18 -11.68 15.19
N PRO A 165 2.86 -12.98 15.09
CA PRO A 165 2.73 -13.86 16.26
C PRO A 165 3.92 -13.83 17.22
N SER A 166 5.15 -13.67 16.71
CA SER A 166 6.38 -13.57 17.51
C SER A 166 6.49 -12.27 18.32
N TYR A 167 5.72 -11.24 18.00
CA TYR A 167 5.81 -9.91 18.58
C TYR A 167 4.59 -9.48 19.39
N VAL A 168 3.53 -10.30 19.43
CA VAL A 168 2.28 -10.00 20.18
C VAL A 168 2.59 -9.65 21.64
N THR A 169 3.36 -10.49 22.35
CA THR A 169 3.70 -10.25 23.77
C THR A 169 4.47 -8.94 23.98
N GLY A 170 5.38 -8.59 23.07
CA GLY A 170 6.16 -7.35 23.16
C GLY A 170 5.37 -6.10 22.75
N THR A 171 4.24 -6.28 22.07
CA THR A 171 3.32 -5.21 21.65
C THR A 171 2.13 -5.09 22.61
N ALA A 172 1.96 -6.03 23.53
CA ALA A 172 0.84 -6.03 24.48
C ALA A 172 0.86 -4.77 25.35
N GLY A 173 -0.28 -4.07 25.39
CA GLY A 173 -0.43 -2.82 26.15
C GLY A 173 0.22 -1.60 25.50
N PHE A 174 0.75 -1.72 24.28
CA PHE A 174 1.15 -0.56 23.50
C PHE A 174 -0.10 0.20 23.03
N HIS A 175 -0.14 1.48 23.37
CA HIS A 175 -1.15 2.42 22.91
C HIS A 175 -0.43 3.67 22.40
N PRO A 176 -0.43 3.93 21.08
CA PRO A 176 0.14 5.16 20.55
C PRO A 176 -0.68 6.34 21.08
N ASP A 177 0.00 7.43 21.44
CA ASP A 177 -0.70 8.63 21.88
C ASP A 177 -1.39 9.36 20.71
N ALA A 178 -2.40 10.17 21.06
CA ALA A 178 -3.18 10.96 20.13
C ALA A 178 -2.32 11.88 19.27
N GLU A 179 -1.26 12.45 19.87
CA GLU A 179 -0.39 13.43 19.24
C GLU A 179 0.47 12.79 18.14
N GLY A 180 1.05 11.63 18.42
CA GLY A 180 1.84 10.85 17.46
C GLY A 180 1.00 10.34 16.29
N LEU A 181 -0.27 10.00 16.53
CA LEU A 181 -1.20 9.64 15.46
C LEU A 181 -1.73 10.83 14.65
N ARG A 182 -1.71 12.05 15.22
CA ARG A 182 -2.13 13.27 14.50
C ARG A 182 -1.06 13.84 13.58
N HIS A 183 0.20 13.49 13.76
CA HIS A 183 1.32 14.06 13.00
C HIS A 183 2.03 13.00 12.15
N LEU A 184 1.26 12.07 11.57
CA LEU A 184 1.82 11.08 10.66
C LEU A 184 2.42 11.76 9.44
N GLU A 185 3.68 11.48 9.13
CA GLU A 185 4.28 11.93 7.89
C GLU A 185 3.83 11.02 6.75
N PHE A 186 3.15 11.59 5.75
CA PHE A 186 2.62 10.83 4.62
C PHE A 186 3.60 10.76 3.46
N HIS A 187 4.01 9.54 3.13
CA HIS A 187 4.85 9.24 1.98
C HIS A 187 4.04 8.50 0.92
N PHE A 188 4.16 8.92 -0.34
CA PHE A 188 3.61 8.13 -1.43
C PHE A 188 4.30 6.77 -1.49
N LEU A 189 3.56 5.72 -1.84
CA LEU A 189 4.09 4.35 -1.93
C LEU A 189 3.94 3.77 -3.32
N GLY A 190 2.84 4.08 -4.01
CA GLY A 190 2.53 3.54 -5.32
C GLY A 190 1.22 4.10 -5.86
N SER A 191 0.93 3.74 -7.10
CA SER A 191 -0.36 3.99 -7.74
C SER A 191 -0.91 2.71 -8.36
N ASP A 192 -2.23 2.64 -8.46
CA ASP A 192 -2.89 1.67 -9.33
C ASP A 192 -2.71 2.10 -10.79
N ASP A 193 -2.37 1.15 -11.67
CA ASP A 193 -2.16 1.42 -13.09
C ASP A 193 -3.47 1.36 -13.88
N GLY A 194 -4.41 0.52 -13.45
CA GLY A 194 -5.73 0.34 -14.07
C GLY A 194 -6.79 1.31 -13.53
N ARG A 195 -6.60 1.85 -12.33
CA ARG A 195 -7.51 2.77 -11.66
C ARG A 195 -6.76 4.02 -11.18
N PRO A 196 -7.42 5.18 -11.10
CA PRO A 196 -6.80 6.42 -10.65
C PRO A 196 -6.67 6.45 -9.12
N LEU A 197 -6.01 5.45 -8.52
CA LEU A 197 -5.81 5.35 -7.08
C LEU A 197 -4.34 5.60 -6.72
N LEU A 198 -4.12 6.33 -5.64
CA LEU A 198 -2.82 6.47 -4.99
C LEU A 198 -2.83 5.81 -3.62
N LEU A 199 -1.70 5.22 -3.27
CA LEU A 199 -1.48 4.74 -1.91
C LEU A 199 -0.37 5.56 -1.24
N LEU A 200 -0.69 6.12 -0.08
CA LEU A 200 0.24 6.81 0.81
C LEU A 200 0.38 6.05 2.14
N GLU A 201 1.55 6.10 2.76
CA GLU A 201 1.79 5.62 4.13
C GLU A 201 1.98 6.81 5.04
N GLY A 202 1.12 6.95 6.05
CA GLY A 202 1.40 7.78 7.21
C GLY A 202 2.24 6.98 8.21
N GLN A 203 3.46 7.43 8.49
CA GLN A 203 4.33 6.79 9.48
C GLN A 203 4.13 7.39 10.86
N GLY A 204 3.87 6.54 11.84
CA GLY A 204 3.55 6.92 13.20
C GLY A 204 4.61 6.52 14.21
N PRO A 205 4.25 6.56 15.52
CA PRO A 205 5.17 6.26 16.60
C PRO A 205 5.80 4.87 16.49
N ALA A 206 7.06 4.79 16.90
CA ALA A 206 7.76 3.52 17.04
C ALA A 206 7.13 2.67 18.16
N LEU A 207 7.03 1.37 17.91
CA LEU A 207 6.66 0.37 18.91
C LEU A 207 7.85 0.08 19.83
N PRO A 208 7.60 -0.45 21.04
CA PRO A 208 8.66 -0.91 21.93
C PRO A 208 9.59 -1.91 21.22
N PRO A 209 10.92 -1.80 21.41
CA PRO A 209 11.86 -2.69 20.78
C PRO A 209 11.71 -4.12 21.32
N VAL A 210 11.60 -5.10 20.42
CA VAL A 210 11.60 -6.54 20.75
C VAL A 210 12.84 -7.17 20.13
N ARG A 211 13.44 -8.19 20.75
CA ARG A 211 14.60 -8.91 20.18
C ARG A 211 14.16 -10.02 19.21
N PRO A 212 14.84 -10.25 18.06
CA PRO A 212 15.98 -9.52 17.50
C PRO A 212 15.62 -8.09 17.08
N LEU A 213 16.59 -7.17 17.02
CA LEU A 213 16.37 -5.74 16.82
C LEU A 213 15.73 -5.45 15.45
N VAL A 214 14.39 -5.42 15.43
CA VAL A 214 13.58 -4.95 14.31
C VAL A 214 12.92 -3.68 14.77
N GLU A 215 13.15 -2.57 14.05
CA GLU A 215 12.44 -1.34 14.34
C GLU A 215 11.02 -1.48 13.79
N ARG A 216 10.04 -1.32 14.66
CA ARG A 216 8.63 -1.46 14.31
C ARG A 216 7.94 -0.14 14.59
N ARG A 217 7.01 0.28 13.72
CA ARG A 217 6.25 1.53 13.88
C ARG A 217 4.80 1.34 13.49
N VAL A 218 3.93 2.18 14.04
CA VAL A 218 2.56 2.33 13.56
C VAL A 218 2.59 2.84 12.13
N ALA A 219 1.74 2.28 11.27
CA ALA A 219 1.54 2.77 9.92
C ALA A 219 0.05 2.85 9.59
N VAL A 220 -0.35 3.91 8.91
CA VAL A 220 -1.69 4.07 8.37
C VAL A 220 -1.58 4.25 6.86
N GLU A 221 -2.02 3.25 6.11
CA GLU A 221 -2.13 3.35 4.66
C GLU A 221 -3.38 4.18 4.30
N CYS A 222 -3.21 5.21 3.48
CA CYS A 222 -4.28 6.03 2.92
C CYS A 222 -4.48 5.67 1.45
N VAL A 223 -5.67 5.16 1.11
CA VAL A 223 -6.05 4.88 -0.28
C VAL A 223 -6.84 6.06 -0.82
N TYR A 224 -6.23 6.81 -1.74
CA TYR A 224 -6.75 8.05 -2.28
C TYR A 224 -7.27 7.84 -3.70
N ASP A 225 -8.48 8.32 -3.98
CA ASP A 225 -9.07 8.32 -5.33
C ASP A 225 -8.83 9.66 -6.01
N LEU A 226 -7.97 9.66 -7.02
CA LEU A 226 -7.63 10.85 -7.81
C LEU A 226 -8.80 11.35 -8.66
N ALA A 227 -9.72 10.47 -9.09
CA ALA A 227 -10.87 10.89 -9.88
C ALA A 227 -11.92 11.60 -9.02
N GLN A 228 -12.06 11.17 -7.76
CA GLN A 228 -13.03 11.77 -6.82
C GLN A 228 -12.41 12.85 -5.92
N GLY A 229 -11.09 12.94 -5.85
CA GLY A 229 -10.39 13.90 -4.98
C GLY A 229 -10.66 13.66 -3.50
N LYS A 230 -10.64 12.40 -3.05
CA LYS A 230 -10.88 12.05 -1.64
C LYS A 230 -10.26 10.73 -1.23
N VAL A 231 -10.11 10.54 0.08
CA VAL A 231 -9.72 9.27 0.70
C VAL A 231 -10.89 8.29 0.62
N GLN A 232 -10.65 7.09 0.06
CA GLN A 232 -11.65 6.01 0.01
C GLN A 232 -11.63 5.16 1.29
N GLU A 233 -10.45 4.88 1.82
CA GLU A 233 -10.27 4.06 3.02
C GLU A 233 -8.93 4.35 3.71
N LEU A 234 -8.88 4.01 4.99
CA LEU A 234 -7.66 3.95 5.78
C LEU A 234 -7.40 2.50 6.21
N VAL A 235 -6.14 2.08 6.21
CA VAL A 235 -5.75 0.76 6.72
C VAL A 235 -4.68 0.92 7.78
N ALA A 236 -5.00 0.58 9.02
CA ALA A 236 -4.05 0.57 10.13
C ALA A 236 -3.28 -0.75 10.18
N THR A 237 -1.96 -0.66 10.33
CA THR A 237 -1.05 -1.80 10.43
C THR A 237 0.26 -1.44 11.16
N ILE A 238 1.15 -2.41 11.31
CA ILE A 238 2.50 -2.21 11.83
C ILE A 238 3.50 -2.45 10.70
N ARG A 239 4.48 -1.56 10.59
CA ARG A 239 5.62 -1.69 9.67
C ARG A 239 6.88 -2.02 10.43
N GLY A 240 7.55 -3.09 10.03
CA GLY A 240 8.86 -3.49 10.53
C GLY A 240 9.95 -3.21 9.50
N GLU A 241 11.07 -2.66 9.95
CA GLU A 241 12.29 -2.48 9.16
C GLU A 241 13.44 -3.22 9.85
N VAL A 242 14.18 -4.01 9.05
CA VAL A 242 15.39 -4.69 9.50
C VAL A 242 16.57 -3.80 9.13
N HIS A 243 17.29 -3.33 10.15
CA HIS A 243 18.57 -2.64 9.96
C HIS A 243 19.67 -3.69 9.87
N GLU A 244 20.30 -3.82 8.70
CA GLU A 244 21.48 -4.69 8.47
C GLU A 244 22.80 -3.98 8.78
#